data_AF-A0A7W7Q1Y1-F1
#
_entry.id   AF-A0A7W7Q1Y1-F1
#
_cell.length_a   1.000
_cell.length_b   1.000
_cell.length_c   1.000
_cell.angle_alpha   90.00
_cell.angle_beta   90.00
_cell.angle_gamma   90.00
#
_symmetry.space_group_name_H-M   'P 1'
#
loop_
_entity.id
_entity.type
_entity.pdbx_description
1 polymer ?
#
loop_
_entity_poly.entity_id
_entity_poly.type
_entity_poly.pdbx_seq_one_letter_code
_entity_poly.pdbx_strand_id
1 'polypeptide(L)'
;MVDNPTPGLSMVPGDVPVTVTREEHHQDALSRYSVVPGRERRIAAELAWCVIKSGKYKGERGIEIRVDGYRVGELTRMMSQRYAPLLAAGDRVGCEATVTRDERGLQVTLLLPRNADTAFLPPHEPPTERFAPVRRTPATAATTAAAAARKPTGFGWRKPVGIGAVVVAFLFLLGAIFGGGDDDDASNLAADETTTTTTSFEPPPTTTTTTTTTTTTTAPPPPPPPTTEVVVPPVEEPVVVEPPPPPPAPEPRPTCDPNYSGCVPIASDVDCEGGSGNGPAYASGPIRVIGSDIYDLDSDSDGTACE
;
A
#
# COMPACT_ATOMS: atom_id res chain seq x y z
N MET A 1 6.47 -15.50 -11.81
CA MET A 1 6.24 -16.44 -10.69
C MET A 1 6.84 -15.80 -9.47
N VAL A 2 6.11 -15.75 -8.36
CA VAL A 2 6.58 -15.12 -7.13
C VAL A 2 7.46 -16.10 -6.38
N ASP A 3 8.68 -15.67 -6.02
CA ASP A 3 9.73 -16.53 -5.46
C ASP A 3 9.55 -16.82 -3.97
N ASN A 4 8.56 -16.21 -3.33
CA ASN A 4 8.20 -16.47 -1.94
C ASN A 4 6.66 -16.45 -1.75
N PRO A 5 6.01 -17.62 -1.71
CA PRO A 5 4.61 -17.69 -1.33
C PRO A 5 4.46 -17.47 0.17
N THR A 6 4.11 -16.25 0.59
CA THR A 6 3.71 -15.99 1.98
C THR A 6 2.25 -16.47 2.18
N PRO A 7 1.99 -17.50 2.99
CA PRO A 7 0.65 -18.04 3.15
C PRO A 7 -0.29 -17.02 3.82
N GLY A 8 -1.54 -17.01 3.35
CA GLY A 8 -2.61 -16.20 3.92
C GLY A 8 -2.57 -14.72 3.53
N LEU A 9 -1.83 -14.35 2.49
CA LEU A 9 -1.96 -13.01 1.89
C LEU A 9 -3.06 -13.01 0.81
N SER A 10 -3.98 -12.05 0.92
CA SER A 10 -4.92 -11.71 -0.14
C SER A 10 -4.19 -10.81 -1.15
N MET A 11 -3.77 -11.41 -2.26
CA MET A 11 -2.92 -10.75 -3.26
C MET A 11 -3.72 -9.79 -4.13
N VAL A 12 -3.39 -8.49 -4.08
CA VAL A 12 -3.97 -7.48 -4.97
C VAL A 12 -3.27 -7.48 -6.33
N PRO A 13 -4.01 -7.30 -7.44
CA PRO A 13 -3.40 -7.08 -8.74
C PRO A 13 -2.71 -5.72 -8.76
N GLY A 14 -1.55 -5.64 -9.39
CA GLY A 14 -0.74 -4.42 -9.40
C GLY A 14 -0.01 -4.19 -10.70
N ASP A 15 -0.14 -2.96 -11.22
CA ASP A 15 0.52 -2.49 -12.44
C ASP A 15 1.33 -1.21 -12.22
N VAL A 16 1.15 -0.54 -11.06
CA VAL A 16 1.80 0.73 -10.76
C VAL A 16 3.02 0.47 -9.89
N PRO A 17 4.23 0.82 -10.35
CA PRO A 17 5.42 0.74 -9.51
C PRO A 17 5.37 1.81 -8.42
N VAL A 18 5.52 1.38 -7.17
CA VAL A 18 5.56 2.25 -5.99
C VAL A 18 6.83 1.97 -5.20
N THR A 19 7.66 3.00 -5.06
CA THR A 19 8.93 2.92 -4.33
C THR A 19 8.69 2.81 -2.83
N VAL A 20 9.39 1.86 -2.20
CA VAL A 20 9.46 1.75 -0.74
C VAL A 20 10.51 2.73 -0.22
N THR A 21 10.27 3.32 0.94
CA THR A 21 11.24 4.21 1.60
C THR A 21 11.80 3.54 2.84
N ARG A 22 12.99 4.00 3.29
CA ARG A 22 13.68 3.51 4.49
C ARG A 22 14.18 2.07 4.39
N GLU A 23 14.28 1.53 3.19
CA GLU A 23 14.80 0.19 2.92
C GLU A 23 16.28 0.04 3.27
N GLU A 24 17.03 1.15 3.29
CA GLU A 24 18.42 1.23 3.77
C GLU A 24 18.57 0.81 5.24
N HIS A 25 17.52 0.91 6.04
CA HIS A 25 17.50 0.48 7.44
C HIS A 25 17.16 -1.01 7.61
N HIS A 26 16.84 -1.70 6.51
CA HIS A 26 16.32 -3.07 6.52
C HIS A 26 17.09 -4.01 5.57
N GLN A 27 18.35 -3.69 5.26
CA GLN A 27 19.19 -4.48 4.36
C GLN A 27 19.41 -5.92 4.84
N ASP A 28 19.46 -6.16 6.16
CA ASP A 28 19.56 -7.52 6.73
C ASP A 28 18.35 -8.38 6.39
N ALA A 29 17.14 -7.81 6.46
CA ALA A 29 15.91 -8.51 6.08
C ALA A 29 15.86 -8.77 4.57
N LEU A 30 16.29 -7.80 3.77
CA LEU A 30 16.32 -7.91 2.31
C LEU A 30 17.42 -8.84 1.78
N SER A 31 18.49 -9.08 2.55
CA SER A 31 19.63 -9.90 2.14
C SER A 31 19.24 -11.33 1.71
N ARG A 32 18.16 -11.89 2.27
CA ARG A 32 17.57 -13.19 1.88
C ARG A 32 17.08 -13.22 0.44
N TYR A 33 16.79 -12.05 -0.10
CA TYR A 33 16.31 -11.81 -1.45
C TYR A 33 17.39 -11.22 -2.36
N SER A 34 18.66 -11.36 -1.99
CA SER A 34 19.77 -10.82 -2.76
C SER A 34 19.70 -11.20 -4.24
N VAL A 35 19.88 -10.21 -5.10
CA VAL A 35 19.96 -10.38 -6.55
C VAL A 35 21.32 -9.90 -7.06
N VAL A 36 21.71 -10.48 -8.19
CA VAL A 36 22.86 -10.00 -8.98
C VAL A 36 22.52 -8.60 -9.51
N PRO A 37 23.46 -7.63 -9.47
CA PRO A 37 23.25 -6.31 -10.09
C PRO A 37 22.74 -6.42 -11.53
N GLY A 38 21.74 -5.63 -11.89
CA GLY A 38 21.09 -5.66 -13.20
C GLY A 38 20.04 -6.78 -13.39
N ARG A 39 19.77 -7.57 -12.36
CA ARG A 39 18.63 -8.51 -12.32
C ARG A 39 17.59 -8.03 -11.31
N GLU A 40 16.35 -8.47 -11.51
CA GLU A 40 15.26 -8.33 -10.55
C GLU A 40 14.81 -9.70 -10.03
N ARG A 41 14.27 -9.73 -8.82
CA ARG A 41 13.62 -10.90 -8.22
C ARG A 41 12.21 -10.53 -7.79
N ARG A 42 11.23 -11.39 -8.09
CA ARG A 42 9.82 -11.14 -7.82
C ARG A 42 9.41 -11.82 -6.52
N ILE A 43 8.86 -11.07 -5.58
CA ILE A 43 8.50 -11.54 -4.24
C ILE A 43 7.07 -11.10 -3.89
N ALA A 44 6.46 -11.74 -2.89
CA ALA A 44 5.24 -11.23 -2.26
C ALA A 44 5.65 -10.33 -1.10
N ALA A 45 5.01 -9.18 -0.99
CA ALA A 45 5.14 -8.27 0.13
C ALA A 45 3.77 -8.05 0.79
N GLU A 46 3.74 -8.02 2.10
CA GLU A 46 2.57 -7.68 2.91
C GLU A 46 2.55 -6.18 3.19
N LEU A 47 1.38 -5.57 3.01
CA LEU A 47 1.12 -4.19 3.43
C LEU A 47 0.52 -4.23 4.84
N ALA A 48 1.11 -3.49 5.78
CA ALA A 48 0.62 -3.43 7.15
C ALA A 48 0.54 -1.99 7.68
N TRP A 49 -0.37 -1.75 8.62
CA TRP A 49 -0.45 -0.46 9.29
C TRP A 49 0.75 -0.23 10.20
N CYS A 50 1.31 0.97 10.17
CA CYS A 50 2.31 1.43 11.14
C CYS A 50 2.06 2.87 11.60
N VAL A 51 2.79 3.26 12.63
CA VAL A 51 2.93 4.68 13.02
C VAL A 51 4.22 5.21 12.42
N ILE A 52 4.14 6.34 11.72
CA ILE A 52 5.29 7.01 11.12
C ILE A 52 6.22 7.48 12.25
N LYS A 53 7.48 7.03 12.24
CA LYS A 53 8.41 7.21 13.36
C LYS A 53 9.19 8.53 13.32
N SER A 54 9.31 9.16 12.16
CA SER A 54 10.12 10.37 11.97
C SER A 54 9.62 11.24 10.82
N GLY A 55 10.12 12.49 10.77
CA GLY A 55 9.73 13.50 9.78
C GLY A 55 8.51 14.33 10.20
N LYS A 56 7.99 15.13 9.26
CA LYS A 56 6.86 16.06 9.46
C LYS A 56 5.57 15.37 9.95
N TYR A 57 5.37 14.11 9.58
CA TYR A 57 4.15 13.33 9.85
C TYR A 57 4.34 12.31 10.98
N LYS A 58 5.31 12.52 11.88
CA LYS A 58 5.58 11.61 12.99
C LYS A 58 4.32 11.45 13.87
N GLY A 59 3.98 10.22 14.20
CA GLY A 59 2.78 9.89 15.00
C GLY A 59 1.53 9.64 14.17
N GLU A 60 1.53 9.98 12.88
CA GLU A 60 0.42 9.65 11.98
C GLU A 60 0.49 8.20 11.50
N ARG A 61 -0.65 7.72 10.98
CA ARG A 61 -0.76 6.40 10.37
C ARG A 61 -0.06 6.36 9.02
N GLY A 62 0.75 5.34 8.81
CA GLY A 62 1.42 5.02 7.54
C GLY A 62 1.27 3.55 7.20
N ILE A 63 1.76 3.16 6.02
CA ILE A 63 1.81 1.76 5.59
C ILE A 63 3.28 1.32 5.60
N GLU A 64 3.58 0.28 6.37
CA GLU A 64 4.86 -0.42 6.32
C GLU A 64 4.78 -1.63 5.40
N ILE A 65 5.94 -1.99 4.85
CA ILE A 65 6.10 -3.12 3.95
C ILE A 65 6.78 -4.24 4.72
N ARG A 66 6.20 -5.44 4.65
CA ARG A 66 6.73 -6.64 5.27
C ARG A 66 7.00 -7.72 4.24
N VAL A 67 8.11 -8.42 4.37
CA VAL A 67 8.44 -9.61 3.57
C VAL A 67 8.78 -10.72 4.56
N ASP A 68 8.11 -11.86 4.47
CA ASP A 68 8.17 -12.93 5.49
C ASP A 68 7.85 -12.45 6.91
N GLY A 69 7.01 -11.42 7.04
CA GLY A 69 6.71 -10.79 8.34
C GLY A 69 7.80 -9.86 8.88
N TYR A 70 8.94 -9.73 8.20
CA TYR A 70 9.98 -8.75 8.56
C TYR A 70 9.72 -7.43 7.86
N ARG A 71 9.77 -6.33 8.61
CA ARG A 71 9.67 -4.99 8.03
C ARG A 71 10.87 -4.72 7.11
N VAL A 72 10.60 -4.29 5.89
CA VAL A 72 11.60 -3.94 4.88
C VAL A 72 11.56 -2.48 4.46
N GLY A 73 10.61 -1.70 4.98
CA GLY A 73 10.51 -0.26 4.74
C GLY A 73 9.09 0.23 4.99
N GLU A 74 8.79 1.42 4.46
CA GLU A 74 7.46 2.03 4.53
C GLU A 74 7.16 2.87 3.30
N LEU A 75 5.88 3.10 3.02
CA LEU A 75 5.45 4.03 2.00
C LEU A 75 5.55 5.48 2.50
N THR A 76 5.69 6.41 1.56
CA THR A 76 5.55 7.84 1.89
C THR A 76 4.15 8.13 2.47
N ARG A 77 4.01 9.26 3.15
CA ARG A 77 2.72 9.67 3.75
C ARG A 77 1.59 9.74 2.73
N MET A 78 1.84 10.33 1.55
CA MET A 78 0.86 10.47 0.48
C MET A 78 0.46 9.12 -0.11
N MET A 79 1.44 8.23 -0.32
CA MET A 79 1.17 6.88 -0.83
C MET A 79 0.42 6.03 0.21
N SER A 80 0.77 6.16 1.49
CA SER A 80 0.04 5.50 2.59
C SER A 80 -1.43 5.92 2.61
N GLN A 81 -1.72 7.19 2.32
CA GLN A 81 -3.08 7.74 2.23
C GLN A 81 -3.85 7.16 1.05
N ARG A 82 -3.21 7.09 -0.13
CA ARG A 82 -3.80 6.56 -1.35
C ARG A 82 -4.14 5.07 -1.25
N TYR A 83 -3.28 4.29 -0.60
CA TYR A 83 -3.44 2.84 -0.50
C TYR A 83 -4.07 2.38 0.82
N ALA A 84 -4.47 3.32 1.68
CA ALA A 84 -5.20 3.06 2.91
C ALA A 84 -6.44 2.15 2.72
N PRO A 85 -7.26 2.31 1.66
CA PRO A 85 -8.45 1.47 1.46
C PRO A 85 -8.14 -0.02 1.34
N LEU A 86 -6.96 -0.39 0.83
CA LEU A 86 -6.57 -1.80 0.71
C LEU A 86 -6.57 -2.50 2.07
N LEU A 87 -6.03 -1.85 3.10
CA LEU A 87 -5.91 -2.42 4.44
C LEU A 87 -7.19 -2.22 5.28
N ALA A 88 -8.24 -1.59 4.73
CA ALA A 88 -9.53 -1.45 5.40
C ALA A 88 -10.38 -2.73 5.30
N ALA A 89 -10.13 -3.58 4.31
CA ALA A 89 -10.88 -4.81 4.05
C ALA A 89 -10.70 -5.91 5.13
N GLY A 90 -9.75 -5.75 6.06
CA GLY A 90 -9.55 -6.64 7.20
C GLY A 90 -8.68 -7.88 6.93
N ASP A 91 -8.41 -8.19 5.66
CA ASP A 91 -7.48 -9.26 5.27
C ASP A 91 -6.01 -8.81 5.30
N ARG A 92 -5.09 -9.78 5.42
CA ARG A 92 -3.66 -9.53 5.22
C ARG A 92 -3.40 -9.27 3.74
N VAL A 93 -3.27 -8.00 3.38
CA VAL A 93 -3.09 -7.61 1.99
C VAL A 93 -1.67 -7.90 1.53
N GLY A 94 -1.55 -8.66 0.44
CA GLY A 94 -0.29 -8.89 -0.25
C GLY A 94 -0.26 -8.19 -1.60
N CYS A 95 0.93 -7.80 -2.05
CA CYS A 95 1.17 -7.34 -3.42
C CYS A 95 2.43 -8.00 -3.99
N GLU A 96 2.52 -8.06 -5.32
CA GLU A 96 3.79 -8.41 -5.97
C GLU A 96 4.78 -7.25 -5.77
N ALA A 97 6.05 -7.59 -5.55
CA ALA A 97 7.13 -6.61 -5.47
C ALA A 97 8.36 -7.14 -6.19
N THR A 98 9.18 -6.23 -6.72
CA THR A 98 10.49 -6.54 -7.30
C THR A 98 11.59 -6.06 -6.37
N VAL A 99 12.59 -6.93 -6.17
CA VAL A 99 13.84 -6.60 -5.48
C VAL A 99 14.92 -6.43 -6.53
N THR A 100 15.58 -5.27 -6.51
CA THR A 100 16.75 -4.95 -7.34
C THR A 100 17.94 -4.59 -6.45
N ARG A 101 19.14 -4.54 -7.02
CA ARG A 101 20.35 -4.09 -6.32
C ARG A 101 20.98 -2.94 -7.10
N ASP A 102 21.12 -1.79 -6.44
CA ASP A 102 21.83 -0.61 -6.94
C ASP A 102 23.00 -0.24 -6.02
N GLU A 103 23.62 0.92 -6.24
CA GLU A 103 24.74 1.43 -5.42
C GLU A 103 24.36 1.71 -3.96
N ARG A 104 23.06 1.91 -3.67
CA ARG A 104 22.53 2.18 -2.33
C ARG A 104 22.13 0.90 -1.59
N GLY A 105 22.20 -0.25 -2.27
CA GLY A 105 21.93 -1.57 -1.71
C GLY A 105 20.77 -2.27 -2.40
N LEU A 106 20.05 -3.10 -1.64
CA LEU A 106 18.83 -3.73 -2.12
C LEU A 106 17.69 -2.73 -2.07
N GLN A 107 16.93 -2.67 -3.16
CA GLN A 107 15.78 -1.79 -3.35
C GLN A 107 14.52 -2.63 -3.59
N VAL A 108 13.40 -2.19 -3.05
CA VAL A 108 12.09 -2.82 -3.21
C VAL A 108 11.14 -1.86 -3.93
N THR A 109 10.55 -2.35 -5.01
CA THR A 109 9.46 -1.66 -5.71
C THR A 109 8.22 -2.52 -5.67
N LEU A 110 7.13 -1.98 -5.15
CA LEU A 110 5.84 -2.67 -5.10
C LEU A 110 5.10 -2.48 -6.41
N LEU A 111 4.32 -3.48 -6.81
CA LEU A 111 3.31 -3.37 -7.86
C LEU A 111 1.95 -3.26 -7.18
N LEU A 112 1.39 -2.06 -7.17
CA LEU A 112 0.10 -1.77 -6.54
C LEU A 112 -0.97 -1.44 -7.59
N PRO A 113 -2.26 -1.63 -7.27
CA PRO A 113 -3.34 -1.28 -8.17
C PRO A 113 -3.36 0.23 -8.44
N ARG A 114 -3.89 0.65 -9.58
CA ARG A 114 -4.13 2.08 -9.86
C ARG A 114 -5.16 2.67 -8.90
N ASN A 115 -6.20 1.88 -8.64
CA ASN A 115 -7.36 2.22 -7.80
C ASN A 115 -7.38 1.27 -6.61
N ALA A 116 -7.13 1.80 -5.41
CA ALA A 116 -7.10 1.01 -4.19
C ALA A 116 -8.50 0.49 -3.82
N ASP A 117 -9.54 1.28 -4.08
CA ASP A 117 -10.91 1.00 -3.66
C ASP A 117 -11.53 -0.19 -4.41
N THR A 118 -11.10 -0.43 -5.65
CA THR A 118 -11.65 -1.49 -6.51
C THR A 118 -10.71 -2.69 -6.64
N ALA A 119 -9.63 -2.75 -5.86
CA ALA A 119 -8.56 -3.74 -6.04
C ALA A 119 -8.99 -5.19 -5.77
N PHE A 120 -10.01 -5.37 -4.93
CA PHE A 120 -10.57 -6.68 -4.59
C PHE A 120 -11.87 -7.01 -5.35
N LEU A 121 -12.38 -6.07 -6.15
CA LEU A 121 -13.53 -6.35 -6.99
C LEU A 121 -13.10 -7.18 -8.19
N PRO A 122 -13.88 -8.21 -8.57
CA PRO A 122 -13.63 -8.89 -9.83
C PRO A 122 -13.66 -7.85 -10.96
N PRO A 123 -12.79 -7.96 -11.97
CA PRO A 123 -12.89 -7.10 -13.13
C PRO A 123 -14.31 -7.22 -13.67
N HIS A 124 -15.04 -6.10 -13.77
CA HIS A 124 -16.30 -6.08 -14.48
C HIS A 124 -15.99 -6.53 -15.91
N GLU A 125 -16.43 -7.75 -16.26
CA GLU A 125 -16.48 -8.14 -17.66
C GLU A 125 -17.31 -7.07 -18.35
N PRO A 126 -16.78 -6.39 -19.39
CA PRO A 126 -17.61 -5.48 -20.17
C PRO A 126 -18.84 -6.28 -20.60
N PRO A 127 -20.05 -5.69 -20.58
CA PRO A 127 -21.23 -6.38 -21.08
C PRO A 127 -20.84 -6.91 -22.45
N THR A 128 -20.85 -8.24 -22.58
CA THR A 128 -20.71 -8.87 -23.88
C THR A 128 -21.90 -8.34 -24.65
N GLU A 129 -21.69 -7.29 -25.45
CA GLU A 129 -22.64 -6.88 -26.46
C GLU A 129 -22.84 -8.13 -27.30
N ARG A 130 -23.92 -8.84 -27.00
CA ARG A 130 -24.47 -9.80 -27.94
C ARG A 130 -24.83 -8.93 -29.13
N PHE A 131 -23.92 -8.84 -30.08
CA PHE A 131 -24.22 -8.40 -31.42
C PHE A 131 -25.37 -9.29 -31.87
N ALA A 132 -26.60 -8.81 -31.68
CA ALA A 132 -27.75 -9.38 -32.32
C ALA A 132 -27.40 -9.41 -33.80
N PRO A 133 -27.51 -10.56 -34.49
CA PRO A 133 -27.18 -10.61 -35.90
C PRO A 133 -28.03 -9.56 -36.58
N VAL A 134 -27.37 -8.55 -37.17
CA VAL A 134 -28.01 -7.60 -38.07
C VAL A 134 -28.71 -8.45 -39.11
N ARG A 135 -30.04 -8.53 -39.02
CA ARG A 135 -30.85 -9.19 -40.04
C ARG A 135 -30.64 -8.37 -41.30
N ARG A 136 -29.76 -8.84 -42.19
CA ARG A 136 -29.69 -8.36 -43.56
C ARG A 136 -31.05 -8.66 -44.18
N THR A 137 -31.92 -7.66 -44.25
CA THR A 137 -33.05 -7.68 -45.17
C THR A 137 -32.49 -7.83 -46.58
N PRO A 138 -32.95 -8.82 -47.37
CA PRO A 138 -32.61 -8.86 -48.79
C PRO A 138 -33.36 -7.71 -49.46
N ALA A 139 -32.62 -6.66 -49.84
CA ALA A 139 -33.14 -5.64 -50.74
C ALA A 139 -33.17 -6.24 -52.14
N THR A 140 -34.38 -6.55 -52.59
CA THR A 140 -34.75 -6.89 -53.95
C THR A 140 -34.17 -5.88 -54.93
N ALA A 141 -33.58 -6.39 -56.01
CA ALA A 141 -33.06 -5.60 -57.11
C ALA A 141 -34.15 -4.72 -57.75
N ALA A 142 -33.87 -3.44 -57.91
CA ALA A 142 -34.57 -2.56 -58.85
C ALA A 142 -33.57 -1.54 -59.45
N THR A 143 -33.02 -1.93 -60.59
CA THR A 143 -32.80 -1.16 -61.83
C THR A 143 -32.72 0.38 -61.78
N THR A 144 -31.53 0.87 -62.14
CA THR A 144 -31.14 2.12 -62.85
C THR A 144 -31.91 3.43 -62.61
N ALA A 145 -31.17 4.48 -62.21
CA ALA A 145 -30.94 5.65 -63.07
C ALA A 145 -29.97 6.69 -62.45
N ALA A 146 -29.12 7.21 -63.33
CA ALA A 146 -28.61 8.57 -63.40
C ALA A 146 -27.67 9.12 -62.30
N ALA A 147 -26.39 9.11 -62.69
CA ALA A 147 -25.34 10.06 -62.36
C ALA A 147 -25.80 11.50 -62.07
N ALA A 148 -25.30 12.07 -60.97
CA ALA A 148 -25.03 13.50 -60.87
C ALA A 148 -23.77 13.72 -60.01
N ALA A 149 -22.73 14.21 -60.67
CA ALA A 149 -21.43 14.52 -60.11
C ALA A 149 -21.52 15.59 -59.01
N ARG A 150 -20.89 15.35 -57.86
CA ARG A 150 -20.43 16.41 -56.95
C ARG A 150 -18.97 16.16 -56.56
N LYS A 151 -18.21 17.25 -56.64
CA LYS A 151 -16.74 17.37 -56.66
C LYS A 151 -16.06 16.90 -55.36
N PRO A 152 -14.81 16.43 -55.43
CA PRO A 152 -14.02 16.10 -54.24
C PRO A 152 -13.47 17.39 -53.62
N THR A 153 -13.92 17.76 -52.43
CA THR A 153 -13.23 18.75 -51.61
C THR A 153 -12.12 18.04 -50.84
N GLY A 154 -10.88 18.28 -51.27
CA GLY A 154 -9.68 17.80 -50.61
C GLY A 154 -9.58 18.34 -49.19
N PHE A 155 -9.44 17.45 -48.22
CA PHE A 155 -8.98 17.79 -46.88
C PHE A 155 -7.56 17.26 -46.75
N GLY A 156 -6.60 18.20 -46.73
CA GLY A 156 -5.18 17.96 -46.86
C GLY A 156 -4.60 17.17 -45.71
N TRP A 157 -3.96 16.05 -46.05
CA TRP A 157 -3.08 15.30 -45.17
C TRP A 157 -1.76 16.06 -45.04
N ARG A 158 -1.40 16.43 -43.81
CA ARG A 158 -0.05 16.94 -43.49
C ARG A 158 0.57 16.09 -42.38
N LYS A 159 1.46 15.19 -42.79
CA LYS A 159 2.71 14.80 -42.12
C LYS A 159 3.76 14.72 -43.25
N PRO A 160 5.09 14.87 -43.04
CA PRO A 160 5.87 14.52 -41.84
C PRO A 160 6.92 15.61 -41.49
N VAL A 161 7.70 15.58 -40.39
CA VAL A 161 9.00 14.91 -40.11
C VAL A 161 9.45 15.59 -38.79
N GLY A 162 9.84 14.96 -37.68
CA GLY A 162 11.05 14.16 -37.46
C GLY A 162 12.11 14.98 -36.68
N ILE A 163 12.14 14.85 -35.34
CA ILE A 163 13.26 15.13 -34.42
C ILE A 163 12.98 14.18 -33.25
N GLY A 164 13.81 13.22 -32.85
CA GLY A 164 15.26 13.25 -32.68
C GLY A 164 15.48 12.86 -31.22
N ALA A 165 16.15 11.72 -31.00
CA ALA A 165 16.47 11.19 -29.69
C ALA A 165 17.26 12.20 -28.85
N VAL A 166 16.87 12.42 -27.59
CA VAL A 166 17.78 12.89 -26.52
C VAL A 166 17.48 12.09 -25.26
N VAL A 167 18.45 11.27 -24.91
CA VAL A 167 18.59 10.50 -23.69
C VAL A 167 19.49 11.30 -22.74
N VAL A 168 19.15 11.31 -21.45
CA VAL A 168 19.98 11.66 -20.27
C VAL A 168 20.27 13.15 -20.03
N ALA A 169 19.73 13.63 -18.89
CA ALA A 169 20.39 14.43 -17.85
C ALA A 169 19.46 15.52 -17.28
N PHE A 170 18.66 15.17 -16.27
CA PHE A 170 18.21 16.16 -15.29
C PHE A 170 18.41 15.56 -13.88
N LEU A 171 19.69 15.45 -13.55
CA LEU A 171 20.19 15.31 -12.19
C LEU A 171 20.34 16.72 -11.60
N PHE A 172 19.93 16.86 -10.34
CA PHE A 172 20.41 17.83 -9.36
C PHE A 172 20.28 19.33 -9.70
N LEU A 173 19.19 19.95 -9.22
CA LEU A 173 19.27 21.30 -8.65
C LEU A 173 18.02 21.59 -7.83
N LEU A 174 18.14 21.42 -6.51
CA LEU A 174 17.58 22.29 -5.45
C LEU A 174 18.05 21.75 -4.09
N GLY A 175 19.36 21.84 -3.87
CA GLY A 175 19.99 21.66 -2.57
C GLY A 175 21.14 22.66 -2.45
N ALA A 176 20.87 23.81 -1.84
CA ALA A 176 21.80 24.65 -1.07
C ALA A 176 21.25 26.09 -0.97
N ILE A 177 20.79 26.50 0.23
CA ILE A 177 21.10 27.85 0.73
C ILE A 177 21.28 27.81 2.27
N PHE A 178 22.41 28.38 2.72
CA PHE A 178 22.88 28.76 4.07
C PHE A 178 23.25 27.62 5.05
N GLY A 179 24.41 27.55 5.71
CA GLY A 179 25.58 28.43 5.97
C GLY A 179 26.20 27.88 7.28
N GLY A 180 27.50 27.61 7.45
CA GLY A 180 28.65 28.53 7.52
C GLY A 180 29.55 28.10 8.70
N GLY A 181 30.87 28.34 8.55
CA GLY A 181 31.92 28.34 9.59
C GLY A 181 32.70 27.02 9.76
N ASP A 182 34.01 26.95 9.95
CA ASP A 182 35.19 27.86 10.03
C ASP A 182 36.39 26.86 9.99
N ASP A 183 37.39 26.96 9.10
CA ASP A 183 38.70 27.63 9.23
C ASP A 183 39.88 26.63 9.35
N ASP A 184 41.00 27.06 8.75
CA ASP A 184 42.42 26.73 8.96
C ASP A 184 43.15 25.56 8.24
N ASP A 185 43.97 26.03 7.27
CA ASP A 185 45.42 25.84 7.11
C ASP A 185 46.05 24.61 6.40
N ALA A 186 46.41 24.87 5.14
CA ALA A 186 47.79 25.03 4.63
C ALA A 186 48.85 23.90 4.72
N SER A 187 49.41 23.65 3.51
CA SER A 187 50.81 23.35 3.17
C SER A 187 51.34 21.91 3.31
N ASN A 188 51.57 21.23 2.18
CA ASN A 188 52.86 21.29 1.46
C ASN A 188 52.88 20.37 0.21
N LEU A 189 53.57 20.87 -0.83
CA LEU A 189 54.10 20.11 -1.96
C LEU A 189 55.40 19.43 -1.54
N ALA A 190 55.60 18.15 -1.87
CA ALA A 190 56.88 17.62 -2.33
C ALA A 190 56.72 16.19 -2.88
N ALA A 191 57.49 15.94 -3.93
CA ALA A 191 57.59 14.69 -4.65
C ALA A 191 58.47 13.64 -3.93
N ASP A 192 58.34 12.42 -4.44
CA ASP A 192 59.40 11.45 -4.71
C ASP A 192 59.43 10.14 -3.89
N GLU A 193 59.82 9.12 -4.65
CA GLU A 193 60.33 7.79 -4.29
C GLU A 193 59.43 6.73 -3.64
N THR A 194 59.15 5.73 -4.49
CA THR A 194 59.00 4.30 -4.21
C THR A 194 59.86 3.80 -3.04
N THR A 195 59.24 3.23 -2.02
CA THR A 195 59.87 2.20 -1.15
C THR A 195 58.81 1.21 -0.68
N THR A 196 58.95 -0.04 -1.11
CA THR A 196 58.17 -1.18 -0.63
C THR A 196 58.61 -1.50 0.80
N THR A 197 57.71 -1.39 1.77
CA THR A 197 57.92 -1.89 3.13
C THR A 197 56.75 -2.79 3.52
N THR A 198 57.07 -4.07 3.69
CA THR A 198 56.23 -5.10 4.29
C THR A 198 56.10 -4.81 5.79
N THR A 199 54.92 -4.41 6.24
CA THR A 199 54.61 -4.24 7.67
C THR A 199 53.59 -5.28 8.10
N SER A 200 54.03 -6.06 9.10
CA SER A 200 53.31 -7.13 9.78
C SER A 200 52.01 -6.62 10.43
N PHE A 201 50.94 -7.42 10.32
CA PHE A 201 49.68 -7.22 11.02
C PHE A 201 49.87 -7.47 12.52
N GLU A 202 49.55 -6.48 13.35
CA GLU A 202 49.33 -6.66 14.80
C GLU A 202 47.81 -6.69 15.04
N PRO A 203 47.26 -7.72 15.71
CA PRO A 203 45.82 -7.81 15.94
C PRO A 203 45.35 -6.78 16.99
N PRO A 204 44.10 -6.29 16.90
CA PRO A 204 43.56 -5.30 17.84
C PRO A 204 43.39 -5.89 19.26
N PRO A 205 43.51 -5.08 20.33
CA PRO A 205 43.29 -5.55 21.68
C PRO A 205 41.83 -5.99 21.89
N THR A 206 41.66 -7.19 22.41
CA THR A 206 40.36 -7.78 22.75
C THR A 206 39.85 -7.19 24.06
N THR A 207 38.82 -6.35 24.00
CA THR A 207 38.15 -5.82 25.21
C THR A 207 37.32 -6.93 25.85
N THR A 208 37.74 -7.40 27.03
CA THR A 208 37.02 -8.43 27.80
C THR A 208 35.96 -7.77 28.68
N THR A 209 34.69 -7.92 28.33
CA THR A 209 33.57 -7.51 29.17
C THR A 209 33.39 -8.51 30.32
N THR A 210 33.61 -8.07 31.56
CA THR A 210 33.41 -8.90 32.75
C THR A 210 31.94 -8.83 33.18
N THR A 211 31.22 -9.96 33.06
CA THR A 211 29.85 -10.12 33.54
C THR A 211 29.87 -10.54 35.01
N THR A 212 29.43 -9.67 35.92
CA THR A 212 29.26 -10.00 37.34
C THR A 212 27.94 -10.73 37.55
N THR A 213 27.98 -12.05 37.77
CA THR A 213 26.81 -12.86 38.13
C THR A 213 26.68 -12.93 39.66
N THR A 214 25.71 -12.21 40.23
CA THR A 214 25.39 -12.29 41.66
C THR A 214 24.59 -13.56 41.94
N THR A 215 25.21 -14.54 42.60
CA THR A 215 24.56 -15.79 43.03
C THR A 215 24.02 -15.63 44.44
N THR A 216 22.70 -15.49 44.57
CA THR A 216 22.01 -15.50 45.87
C THR A 216 21.91 -16.94 46.37
N THR A 217 22.67 -17.27 47.41
CA THR A 217 22.60 -18.56 48.10
C THR A 217 21.43 -18.54 49.08
N THR A 218 20.33 -19.18 48.71
CA THR A 218 19.18 -19.41 49.60
C THR A 218 19.44 -20.64 50.47
N ALA A 219 19.38 -20.47 51.79
CA ALA A 219 19.52 -21.56 52.75
C ALA A 219 18.39 -22.60 52.60
N PRO A 220 18.67 -23.90 52.82
CA PRO A 220 17.66 -24.96 52.69
C PRO A 220 16.56 -24.83 53.75
N PRO A 221 15.28 -25.00 53.38
CA PRO A 221 14.16 -24.96 54.33
C PRO A 221 14.15 -26.19 55.24
N PRO A 222 13.65 -26.06 56.49
CA PRO A 222 13.56 -27.17 57.44
C PRO A 222 12.57 -28.25 57.00
N PRO A 223 12.74 -29.52 57.45
CA PRO A 223 11.92 -30.64 57.03
C PRO A 223 10.45 -30.50 57.47
N PRO A 224 9.48 -30.92 56.64
CA PRO A 224 8.05 -30.82 56.97
C PRO A 224 7.64 -31.83 58.06
N PRO A 225 6.66 -31.48 58.92
CA PRO A 225 6.11 -32.39 59.92
C PRO A 225 5.30 -33.52 59.27
N PRO A 226 5.20 -34.71 59.89
CA PRO A 226 4.46 -35.83 59.34
C PRO A 226 2.96 -35.79 59.66
N THR A 227 2.20 -36.34 58.70
CA THR A 227 0.91 -37.05 58.86
C THR A 227 -0.36 -36.21 58.98
N THR A 228 -1.32 -36.44 58.07
CA THR A 228 -2.59 -37.14 58.36
C THR A 228 -3.32 -37.42 57.05
N GLU A 229 -3.52 -38.70 56.74
CA GLU A 229 -4.36 -39.18 55.65
C GLU A 229 -5.83 -38.99 56.05
N VAL A 230 -6.47 -37.96 55.49
CA VAL A 230 -7.90 -37.71 55.65
C VAL A 230 -8.63 -38.41 54.51
N VAL A 231 -9.38 -39.45 54.85
CA VAL A 231 -10.31 -40.14 53.94
C VAL A 231 -11.46 -39.19 53.63
N VAL A 232 -11.52 -38.69 52.39
CA VAL A 232 -12.62 -37.83 51.90
C VAL A 232 -13.65 -38.72 51.20
N PRO A 233 -14.95 -38.66 51.54
CA PRO A 233 -16.00 -39.40 50.84
C PRO A 233 -16.19 -38.85 49.40
N PRO A 234 -16.73 -39.64 48.46
CA PRO A 234 -16.90 -39.21 47.08
C PRO A 234 -17.94 -38.09 46.99
N VAL A 235 -17.52 -36.93 46.51
CA VAL A 235 -18.38 -35.79 46.15
C VAL A 235 -18.90 -36.03 44.74
N GLU A 236 -20.22 -35.98 44.57
CA GLU A 236 -20.91 -36.06 43.27
C GLU A 236 -20.45 -34.94 42.31
N GLU A 237 -20.23 -35.27 41.04
CA GLU A 237 -19.84 -34.33 39.98
C GLU A 237 -20.94 -33.28 39.74
N PRO A 238 -20.64 -31.97 39.82
CA PRO A 238 -21.61 -30.94 39.46
C PRO A 238 -21.74 -30.86 37.94
N VAL A 239 -22.96 -31.06 37.44
CA VAL A 239 -23.34 -30.83 36.04
C VAL A 239 -23.16 -29.35 35.72
N VAL A 240 -22.19 -29.02 34.85
CA VAL A 240 -21.96 -27.66 34.33
C VAL A 240 -23.03 -27.36 33.28
N VAL A 241 -23.99 -26.50 33.64
CA VAL A 241 -24.92 -25.91 32.66
C VAL A 241 -24.24 -24.67 32.07
N GLU A 242 -23.94 -24.70 30.78
CA GLU A 242 -23.33 -23.58 30.07
C GLU A 242 -24.33 -22.40 29.97
N PRO A 243 -23.92 -21.16 30.28
CA PRO A 243 -24.81 -20.01 30.19
C PRO A 243 -25.17 -19.68 28.74
N PRO A 244 -26.36 -19.11 28.49
CA PRO A 244 -26.81 -18.77 27.14
C PRO A 244 -25.87 -17.72 26.49
N PRO A 245 -25.69 -17.76 25.16
CA PRO A 245 -24.81 -16.83 24.46
C PRO A 245 -25.31 -15.38 24.60
N PRO A 246 -24.39 -14.40 24.67
CA PRO A 246 -24.76 -12.99 24.77
C PRO A 246 -25.51 -12.50 23.51
N PRO A 247 -26.39 -11.50 23.64
CA PRO A 247 -27.11 -10.93 22.51
C PRO A 247 -26.15 -10.28 21.49
N PRO A 248 -26.53 -10.22 20.20
CA PRO A 248 -25.71 -9.61 19.17
C PRO A 248 -25.46 -8.12 19.46
N ALA A 249 -24.25 -7.67 19.16
CA ALA A 249 -23.87 -6.26 19.32
C ALA A 249 -24.68 -5.36 18.37
N PRO A 250 -25.03 -4.14 18.79
CA PRO A 250 -25.74 -3.18 17.94
C PRO A 250 -24.88 -2.75 16.73
N GLU A 251 -25.52 -2.59 15.57
CA GLU A 251 -24.87 -2.14 14.33
C GLU A 251 -24.30 -0.71 14.47
N PRO A 252 -23.13 -0.42 13.88
CA PRO A 252 -22.55 0.92 13.89
C PRO A 252 -23.47 1.90 13.16
N ARG A 253 -23.72 3.07 13.77
CA ARG A 253 -24.52 4.14 13.14
C ARG A 253 -23.71 4.72 11.97
N PRO A 254 -24.32 4.96 10.79
CA PRO A 254 -23.60 5.56 9.67
C PRO A 254 -23.16 6.97 10.03
N THR A 255 -21.89 7.26 9.75
CA THR A 255 -21.36 8.63 9.82
C THR A 255 -21.94 9.43 8.65
N CYS A 256 -22.50 10.60 8.93
CA CYS A 256 -23.10 11.48 7.92
C CYS A 256 -22.04 12.37 7.26
N ASP A 257 -22.22 12.68 5.97
CA ASP A 257 -21.31 13.55 5.22
C ASP A 257 -21.50 15.04 5.61
N PRO A 258 -20.41 15.78 5.91
CA PRO A 258 -20.49 17.16 6.38
C PRO A 258 -20.84 18.19 5.29
N ASN A 259 -20.85 17.82 4.01
CA ASN A 259 -21.24 18.74 2.93
C ASN A 259 -22.77 18.94 2.87
N TYR A 260 -23.54 18.25 3.69
CA TYR A 260 -24.99 18.28 3.68
C TYR A 260 -25.56 18.58 5.08
N SER A 261 -26.72 19.24 5.12
CA SER A 261 -27.40 19.62 6.38
C SER A 261 -28.16 18.48 7.06
N GLY A 262 -28.44 17.40 6.32
CA GLY A 262 -29.08 16.17 6.79
C GLY A 262 -28.09 15.02 6.87
N CYS A 263 -28.57 13.83 7.23
CA CYS A 263 -27.70 12.65 7.23
C CYS A 263 -27.64 12.02 5.84
N VAL A 264 -26.61 12.38 5.08
CA VAL A 264 -26.21 11.66 3.86
C VAL A 264 -25.17 10.61 4.28
N PRO A 265 -25.44 9.30 4.14
CA PRO A 265 -24.48 8.27 4.50
C PRO A 265 -23.18 8.43 3.70
N ILE A 266 -22.02 8.27 4.35
CA ILE A 266 -20.74 8.29 3.63
C ILE A 266 -20.55 6.96 2.90
N ALA A 267 -20.79 6.96 1.60
CA ALA A 267 -20.58 5.81 0.70
C ALA A 267 -19.88 6.26 -0.59
N SER A 268 -19.61 5.31 -1.50
CA SER A 268 -19.01 5.60 -2.81
C SER A 268 -19.97 6.31 -3.75
N ASP A 269 -21.27 6.05 -3.57
CA ASP A 269 -22.37 6.61 -4.33
C ASP A 269 -23.59 6.61 -3.40
N VAL A 270 -24.36 7.68 -3.44
CA VAL A 270 -25.52 7.86 -2.59
C VAL A 270 -26.61 8.37 -3.50
N ASP A 271 -27.75 7.70 -3.46
CA ASP A 271 -28.91 8.07 -4.27
C ASP A 271 -30.03 8.66 -3.42
N CYS A 272 -30.93 9.40 -4.06
CA CYS A 272 -32.14 9.83 -3.39
C CYS A 272 -33.09 8.67 -3.15
N GLU A 273 -33.56 8.53 -1.90
CA GLU A 273 -34.55 7.52 -1.55
C GLU A 273 -35.85 7.75 -2.36
N GLY A 274 -36.36 6.69 -3.00
CA GLY A 274 -37.51 6.78 -3.91
C GLY A 274 -37.17 7.13 -5.37
N GLY A 275 -35.89 7.38 -5.69
CA GLY A 275 -35.40 7.57 -7.05
C GLY A 275 -35.12 6.26 -7.80
N SER A 276 -34.60 6.37 -9.04
CA SER A 276 -34.19 5.22 -9.88
C SER A 276 -32.74 4.76 -9.64
N GLY A 277 -32.09 5.31 -8.62
CA GLY A 277 -30.71 5.04 -8.27
C GLY A 277 -30.48 3.61 -7.78
N ASN A 278 -29.28 3.08 -8.04
CA ASN A 278 -28.86 1.72 -7.65
C ASN A 278 -27.59 1.71 -6.79
N GLY A 279 -27.29 2.86 -6.18
CA GLY A 279 -26.17 3.09 -5.32
C GLY A 279 -26.25 2.27 -4.04
N PRO A 280 -25.10 2.04 -3.38
CA PRO A 280 -25.00 1.24 -2.16
C PRO A 280 -25.66 1.91 -0.93
N ALA A 281 -26.00 3.20 -1.01
CA ALA A 281 -26.63 3.95 0.06
C ALA A 281 -27.67 4.93 -0.50
N TYR A 282 -28.62 5.30 0.36
CA TYR A 282 -29.69 6.22 0.01
C TYR A 282 -29.79 7.35 1.03
N ALA A 283 -30.06 8.56 0.56
CA ALA A 283 -30.33 9.74 1.36
C ALA A 283 -31.81 10.12 1.28
N SER A 284 -32.42 10.36 2.44
CA SER A 284 -33.83 10.77 2.54
C SER A 284 -33.95 12.29 2.48
N GLY A 285 -34.47 12.81 1.36
CA GLY A 285 -34.63 14.24 1.10
C GLY A 285 -35.89 14.89 1.70
N PRO A 286 -36.02 16.24 1.61
CA PRO A 286 -35.08 17.19 1.00
C PRO A 286 -33.92 17.56 1.94
N ILE A 287 -32.71 17.65 1.41
CA ILE A 287 -31.49 17.92 2.18
C ILE A 287 -30.75 19.11 1.57
N ARG A 288 -30.43 20.13 2.37
CA ARG A 288 -29.66 21.27 1.87
C ARG A 288 -28.18 20.93 1.69
N VAL A 289 -27.61 21.29 0.55
CA VAL A 289 -26.16 21.24 0.28
C VAL A 289 -25.49 22.43 0.97
N ILE A 290 -24.58 22.14 1.90
CA ILE A 290 -23.80 23.13 2.66
C ILE A 290 -22.45 23.40 1.98
N GLY A 291 -21.82 22.34 1.47
CA GLY A 291 -20.50 22.37 0.86
C GLY A 291 -20.57 22.13 -0.65
N SER A 292 -19.85 21.10 -1.10
CA SER A 292 -19.94 20.63 -2.48
C SER A 292 -20.91 19.45 -2.57
N ASP A 293 -21.72 19.42 -3.62
CA ASP A 293 -22.51 18.25 -3.94
C ASP A 293 -21.59 17.19 -4.57
N ILE A 294 -21.07 16.29 -3.74
CA ILE A 294 -20.10 15.27 -4.16
C ILE A 294 -20.76 14.01 -4.73
N TYR A 295 -22.07 13.88 -4.54
CA TYR A 295 -22.89 12.74 -4.94
C TYR A 295 -23.90 13.11 -6.04
N ASP A 296 -23.80 14.32 -6.60
CA ASP A 296 -24.71 14.84 -7.64
C ASP A 296 -26.21 14.68 -7.28
N LEU A 297 -26.55 14.84 -6.00
CA LEU A 297 -27.92 14.71 -5.46
C LEU A 297 -28.80 15.95 -5.74
N ASP A 298 -28.18 17.09 -6.02
CA ASP A 298 -28.79 18.36 -6.41
C ASP A 298 -28.63 18.54 -7.94
N SER A 299 -29.51 17.85 -8.67
CA SER A 299 -29.42 17.74 -10.13
C SER A 299 -29.61 19.05 -10.88
N ASP A 300 -30.34 20.02 -10.32
CA ASP A 300 -30.56 21.34 -10.91
C ASP A 300 -29.70 22.45 -10.27
N SER A 301 -28.86 22.10 -9.29
CA SER A 301 -27.87 22.95 -8.64
C SER A 301 -28.49 24.16 -7.94
N ASP A 302 -29.65 23.96 -7.32
CA ASP A 302 -30.40 25.01 -6.62
C ASP A 302 -30.02 25.16 -5.14
N GLY A 303 -29.22 24.21 -4.62
CA GLY A 303 -28.78 24.11 -3.23
C GLY A 303 -29.55 23.08 -2.40
N THR A 304 -30.50 22.35 -3.00
CA THR A 304 -31.33 21.34 -2.36
C THR A 304 -31.17 20.00 -3.07
N ALA A 305 -30.77 18.99 -2.31
CA ALA A 305 -30.62 17.62 -2.75
C ALA A 305 -31.89 16.80 -2.46
N CYS A 306 -32.19 15.85 -3.33
CA CYS A 306 -33.27 14.87 -3.19
C CYS A 306 -34.66 15.48 -3.00
N GLU A 307 -35.07 16.27 -3.98
CA GLU A 307 -36.41 16.85 -4.09
C GLU A 307 -37.46 15.93 -4.71
#